data_AF-A0A6G1HV69-F1
#
_entry.id   AF-A0A6G1HV69-F1
#
_cell.length_a   1.000
_cell.length_b   1.000
_cell.length_c   1.000
_cell.angle_alpha   90.00
_cell.angle_beta   90.00
_cell.angle_gamma   90.00
#
_symmetry.space_group_name_H-M   'P 1'
#
loop_
_entity.id
_entity.type
_entity.pdbx_description
1 polymer ?
#
loop_
_entity_poly.entity_id
_entity_poly.type
_entity_poly.pdbx_seq_one_letter_code
_entity_poly.pdbx_strand_id
1 'polypeptide(L)'
;MADPLHSPSPPPPQPQDLTPGHRATVFQTAFEKALDATLKKCSYDNFAACFPTIAERRGEVLREFWRNFTDRLNTVCKDEFQAILKERNVVASLNSLDRLVAEAKARKAAAEGSAEPVPPHTLPPAALLHAHLLPFLNEQESALTAALSTLETRNNALAETIQAQRAEMEGLVRGLEAVISDLERSGEMLQSDEVQGLLADVKMIDQELNS
;
A
#
# COMPACT_ATOMS: atom_id res chain seq x y z
N MET A 1 9.07 7.62 -21.60
CA MET A 1 8.26 8.66 -20.92
C MET A 1 7.11 7.93 -20.24
N ALA A 2 7.17 7.78 -18.92
CA ALA A 2 6.11 7.18 -18.12
C ALA A 2 5.51 8.30 -17.27
N ASP A 3 4.22 8.58 -17.47
CA ASP A 3 3.46 9.61 -16.76
C ASP A 3 3.32 9.27 -15.27
N PRO A 4 3.72 10.15 -14.33
CA PRO A 4 3.64 9.88 -12.90
C PRO A 4 2.53 10.72 -12.23
N LEU A 5 1.25 10.46 -12.52
CA LEU A 5 0.13 11.13 -11.80
C LEU A 5 -1.13 10.26 -11.71
N HIS A 6 -1.05 9.06 -11.12
CA HIS A 6 -2.24 8.40 -10.60
C HIS A 6 -2.01 8.00 -9.15
N SER A 7 -2.47 8.86 -8.24
CA SER A 7 -2.75 8.43 -6.86
C SER A 7 -3.80 7.32 -6.92
N PRO A 8 -3.58 6.14 -6.31
CA PRO A 8 -4.62 5.13 -6.24
C PRO A 8 -5.73 5.67 -5.33
N SER A 9 -6.91 5.90 -5.92
CA SER A 9 -8.14 6.16 -5.16
C SER A 9 -8.31 5.09 -4.08
N PRO A 10 -8.69 5.47 -2.84
CA PRO A 10 -8.95 4.47 -1.80
C PRO A 10 -10.03 3.51 -2.27
N PRO A 11 -9.89 2.19 -2.00
CA PRO A 11 -10.87 1.21 -2.40
C PRO A 11 -12.26 1.57 -1.83
N PRO A 12 -13.36 1.31 -2.57
CA PRO A 12 -14.69 1.56 -2.08
C PRO A 12 -14.90 0.87 -0.73
N PRO A 13 -15.61 1.50 0.22
CA PRO A 13 -15.88 0.90 1.52
C PRO A 13 -16.51 -0.48 1.31
N GLN A 14 -15.95 -1.50 1.97
CA GLN A 14 -16.36 -2.87 1.74
C GLN A 14 -17.86 -3.03 2.12
N PRO A 15 -18.65 -3.82 1.37
CA PRO A 15 -20.09 -4.02 1.63
C PRO A 15 -20.44 -4.48 3.05
N GLN A 16 -19.46 -5.02 3.78
CA GLN A 16 -19.57 -5.46 5.17
C GLN A 16 -19.79 -4.32 6.18
N ASP A 17 -19.55 -3.06 5.79
CA ASP A 17 -19.75 -1.90 6.68
C ASP A 17 -21.22 -1.53 6.83
N LEU A 18 -22.07 -1.94 5.89
CA LEU A 18 -23.49 -1.60 5.86
C LEU A 18 -24.39 -2.66 6.53
N THR A 19 -23.90 -3.89 6.69
CA THR A 19 -24.63 -4.94 7.40
C THR A 19 -24.50 -4.76 8.91
N PRO A 20 -25.58 -4.73 9.69
CA PRO A 20 -25.49 -4.59 11.14
C PRO A 20 -24.63 -5.69 11.78
N GLY A 21 -23.52 -5.30 12.41
CA GLY A 21 -22.71 -6.18 13.25
C GLY A 21 -23.37 -6.44 14.60
N HIS A 22 -22.62 -7.09 15.51
CA HIS A 22 -23.14 -7.45 16.83
C HIS A 22 -23.59 -6.21 17.62
N ARG A 23 -22.74 -5.19 17.75
CA ARG A 23 -23.10 -3.98 18.50
C ARG A 23 -24.23 -3.19 17.85
N ALA A 24 -24.23 -3.09 16.52
CA ALA A 24 -25.30 -2.40 15.79
C ALA A 24 -26.66 -3.09 16.01
N THR A 25 -26.69 -4.43 15.97
CA THR A 25 -27.90 -5.22 16.25
C THR A 25 -28.37 -5.03 17.69
N VAL A 26 -27.46 -5.07 18.67
CA VAL A 26 -27.80 -4.81 20.08
C VAL A 26 -28.34 -3.40 20.27
N PHE A 27 -27.76 -2.41 19.60
CA PHE A 27 -28.23 -1.03 19.68
C PHE A 27 -29.65 -0.86 19.12
N GLN A 28 -29.92 -1.42 17.94
CA GLN A 28 -31.25 -1.39 17.32
C GLN A 28 -32.31 -2.11 18.18
N THR A 29 -31.99 -3.31 18.65
CA THR A 29 -32.91 -4.08 19.52
C THR A 29 -33.14 -3.41 20.87
N ALA A 30 -32.16 -2.71 21.44
CA ALA A 30 -32.34 -1.93 22.66
C ALA A 30 -33.31 -0.76 22.45
N PHE A 31 -33.20 -0.06 21.31
CA PHE A 31 -34.13 1.00 20.94
C PHE A 31 -35.56 0.47 20.75
N GLU A 32 -35.73 -0.62 20.00
CA GLU A 32 -37.05 -1.25 19.80
C GLU A 32 -37.70 -1.63 21.13
N LYS A 33 -36.94 -2.27 22.03
CA LYS A 33 -37.44 -2.64 23.37
C LYS A 33 -37.82 -1.42 24.20
N ALA A 34 -37.03 -0.34 24.14
CA ALA A 34 -37.32 0.90 24.87
C ALA A 34 -38.58 1.60 24.33
N LEU A 35 -38.74 1.64 23.01
CA LEU A 35 -39.92 2.20 22.36
C LEU A 35 -41.17 1.40 22.72
N ASP A 36 -41.11 0.07 22.60
CA ASP A 36 -42.22 -0.82 22.97
C ASP A 36 -42.59 -0.69 24.45
N ALA A 37 -41.60 -0.60 25.35
CA ALA A 37 -41.85 -0.40 26.78
C ALA A 37 -42.53 0.96 27.06
N THR A 38 -42.15 2.00 26.32
CA THR A 38 -42.75 3.34 26.44
C THR A 38 -44.20 3.35 25.95
N LEU A 39 -44.45 2.78 24.76
CA LEU A 39 -45.80 2.70 24.20
C LEU A 39 -46.74 1.83 25.06
N LYS A 40 -46.23 0.75 25.68
CA LYS A 40 -47.00 -0.06 26.63
C LYS A 40 -47.49 0.73 27.84
N LYS A 41 -46.77 1.76 28.28
CA LYS A 41 -47.21 2.66 29.37
C LYS A 41 -48.32 3.60 28.94
N CYS A 42 -48.37 3.96 27.67
CA CYS A 42 -49.50 4.65 27.04
C CYS A 42 -50.66 3.67 26.76
N SER A 43 -51.08 2.89 27.77
CA SER A 43 -52.25 2.01 27.64
C SER A 43 -53.53 2.83 27.42
N TYR A 44 -54.53 2.20 26.79
CA TYR A 44 -55.83 2.82 26.60
C TYR A 44 -56.46 3.27 27.93
N ASP A 45 -56.33 2.49 28.99
CA ASP A 45 -56.93 2.82 30.30
C ASP A 45 -56.29 4.07 30.91
N ASN A 46 -54.95 4.20 30.82
CA ASN A 46 -54.23 5.40 31.26
C ASN A 46 -54.63 6.62 30.42
N PHE A 47 -54.84 6.43 29.13
CA PHE A 47 -55.25 7.49 28.22
C PHE A 47 -56.71 7.93 28.47
N ALA A 48 -57.64 6.98 28.63
CA ALA A 48 -59.05 7.24 28.87
C ALA A 48 -59.31 7.88 30.24
N ALA A 49 -58.51 7.55 31.26
CA ALA A 49 -58.58 8.19 32.57
C ALA A 49 -58.36 9.72 32.52
N CYS A 50 -57.58 10.21 31.56
CA CYS A 50 -57.36 11.64 31.33
C CYS A 50 -58.50 12.32 30.54
N PHE A 51 -59.39 11.54 29.90
CA PHE A 51 -60.50 12.04 29.07
C PHE A 51 -61.85 11.38 29.41
N PRO A 52 -62.31 11.46 30.67
CA PRO A 52 -63.46 10.69 31.16
C PRO A 52 -64.76 11.01 30.41
N THR A 53 -65.01 12.28 30.11
CA THR A 53 -66.25 12.73 29.43
C THR A 53 -66.38 12.16 28.01
N ILE A 54 -65.27 12.02 27.29
CA ILE A 54 -65.26 11.47 25.92
C ILE A 54 -65.30 9.94 25.96
N ALA A 55 -64.61 9.34 26.93
CA ALA A 55 -64.62 7.89 27.15
C ALA A 55 -66.04 7.35 27.40
N GLU A 56 -66.85 8.07 28.19
CA GLU A 56 -68.25 7.70 28.47
C GLU A 56 -69.18 7.94 27.28
N ARG A 57 -69.04 9.07 26.57
CA ARG A 57 -69.97 9.46 25.51
C ARG A 57 -69.66 8.83 24.16
N ARG A 58 -68.39 8.60 23.84
CA ARG A 58 -67.88 8.12 22.54
C ARG A 58 -66.59 7.31 22.69
N GLY A 59 -66.63 6.26 23.51
CA GLY A 59 -65.47 5.39 23.78
C GLY A 59 -64.85 4.75 22.53
N GLU A 60 -65.65 4.37 21.52
CA GLU A 60 -65.14 3.81 20.26
C GLU A 60 -64.23 4.80 19.52
N VAL A 61 -64.66 6.06 19.38
CA VAL A 61 -63.88 7.11 18.70
C VAL A 61 -62.59 7.40 19.45
N LEU A 62 -62.63 7.40 20.79
CA LEU A 62 -61.44 7.60 21.62
C LEU A 62 -60.45 6.43 21.47
N ARG A 63 -60.94 5.19 21.38
CA ARG A 63 -60.13 4.00 21.17
C ARG A 63 -59.45 4.01 19.79
N GLU A 64 -60.19 4.37 18.75
CA GLU A 64 -59.63 4.53 17.41
C GLU A 64 -58.57 5.63 17.37
N PHE A 65 -58.83 6.78 17.99
CA PHE A 65 -57.85 7.87 18.10
C PHE A 65 -56.59 7.42 18.83
N TRP A 66 -56.72 6.78 20.00
CA TRP A 66 -55.60 6.27 20.78
C TRP A 66 -54.74 5.28 19.99
N ARG A 67 -55.38 4.33 19.28
CA ARG A 67 -54.69 3.37 18.42
C ARG A 67 -53.91 4.09 17.32
N ASN A 68 -54.57 4.96 16.57
CA ASN A 68 -53.95 5.72 15.48
C ASN A 68 -52.80 6.61 15.98
N PHE A 69 -52.95 7.22 17.15
CA PHE A 69 -51.92 8.02 17.80
C PHE A 69 -50.70 7.16 18.17
N THR A 70 -50.92 6.03 18.83
CA THR A 70 -49.85 5.12 19.27
C THR A 70 -49.13 4.51 18.07
N ASP A 71 -49.87 4.11 17.03
CA ASP A 71 -49.32 3.59 15.78
C ASP A 71 -48.50 4.66 15.05
N ARG A 72 -49.03 5.87 14.92
CA ARG A 72 -48.30 6.97 14.27
C ARG A 72 -47.04 7.35 15.04
N LEU A 73 -47.11 7.41 16.37
CA LEU A 73 -45.94 7.68 17.21
C LEU A 73 -44.87 6.60 17.03
N ASN A 74 -45.26 5.32 17.02
CA ASN A 74 -44.35 4.21 16.77
C ASN A 74 -43.64 4.35 15.42
N THR A 75 -44.40 4.59 14.35
CA THR A 75 -43.86 4.74 12.99
C THR A 75 -42.90 5.94 12.90
N VAL A 76 -43.32 7.11 13.38
CA VAL A 76 -42.46 8.32 13.34
C VAL A 76 -41.17 8.10 14.13
N CYS A 77 -41.24 7.53 15.34
CA CYS A 77 -40.04 7.24 16.12
C CYS A 77 -39.09 6.28 15.41
N LYS A 78 -39.62 5.23 14.74
CA LYS A 78 -38.80 4.27 13.99
C LYS A 78 -38.18 4.92 12.75
N ASP A 79 -38.93 5.73 12.02
CA ASP A 79 -38.45 6.41 10.82
C ASP A 79 -37.35 7.42 11.14
N GLU A 80 -37.55 8.25 12.17
CA GLU A 80 -36.55 9.20 12.66
C GLU A 80 -35.30 8.50 13.17
N PHE A 81 -35.46 7.39 13.91
CA PHE A 81 -34.33 6.60 14.36
C PHE A 81 -33.51 6.04 13.18
N GLN A 82 -34.18 5.52 12.15
CA GLN A 82 -33.51 5.03 10.94
C GLN A 82 -32.84 6.17 10.16
N ALA A 83 -33.44 7.36 10.11
CA ALA A 83 -32.83 8.54 9.51
C ALA A 83 -31.53 8.94 10.23
N ILE A 84 -31.56 9.00 11.57
CA ILE A 84 -30.39 9.33 12.40
C ILE A 84 -29.28 8.28 12.22
N LEU A 85 -29.62 6.98 12.19
CA LEU A 85 -28.67 5.90 11.96
C LEU A 85 -27.91 6.07 10.63
N LYS A 86 -28.63 6.48 9.58
CA LYS A 86 -28.06 6.73 8.25
C LYS A 86 -27.21 8.00 8.21
N GLU A 87 -27.75 9.12 8.71
CA GLU A 87 -27.07 10.42 8.72
C GLU A 87 -25.73 10.35 9.47
N ARG A 88 -25.70 9.66 10.61
CA ARG A 88 -24.51 9.53 11.46
C ARG A 88 -23.65 8.32 11.13
N ASN A 89 -24.01 7.55 10.10
CA ASN A 89 -23.30 6.32 9.69
C ASN A 89 -22.98 5.40 10.89
N VAL A 90 -23.96 5.20 11.76
CA VAL A 90 -23.76 4.54 13.05
C VAL A 90 -23.40 3.07 12.87
N VAL A 91 -24.02 2.40 11.89
CA VAL A 91 -23.79 0.98 11.63
C VAL A 91 -22.33 0.73 11.24
N ALA A 92 -21.80 1.48 10.28
CA ALA A 92 -20.40 1.36 9.87
C ALA A 92 -19.43 1.69 11.02
N SER A 93 -19.76 2.72 11.81
CA SER A 93 -18.94 3.13 12.96
C SER A 93 -18.88 2.06 14.06
N LEU A 94 -20.03 1.45 14.38
CA LEU A 94 -20.10 0.35 15.36
C LEU A 94 -19.42 -0.92 14.84
N ASN A 95 -19.52 -1.20 13.55
CA ASN A 95 -18.82 -2.32 12.91
C ASN A 95 -17.30 -2.11 12.92
N SER A 96 -16.84 -0.89 12.62
CA SER A 96 -15.42 -0.52 12.73
C SER A 96 -14.92 -0.68 14.16
N LEU A 97 -15.71 -0.27 15.16
CA LEU A 97 -15.38 -0.47 16.57
C LEU A 97 -15.27 -1.97 16.92
N ASP A 98 -16.18 -2.82 16.44
CA ASP A 98 -16.11 -4.27 16.65
C ASP A 98 -14.84 -4.88 16.05
N ARG A 99 -14.42 -4.43 14.86
CA ARG A 99 -13.14 -4.83 14.24
C ARG A 99 -11.94 -4.40 15.09
N LEU A 100 -11.89 -3.13 15.50
CA LEU A 100 -10.81 -2.60 16.33
C LEU A 100 -10.68 -3.34 17.67
N VAL A 101 -11.81 -3.69 18.29
CA VAL A 101 -11.82 -4.48 19.54
C VAL A 101 -11.30 -5.89 19.29
N ALA A 102 -11.66 -6.53 18.17
CA ALA A 102 -11.16 -7.86 17.80
C ALA A 102 -9.64 -7.83 17.56
N GLU A 103 -9.15 -6.87 16.79
CA GLU A 103 -7.71 -6.66 16.55
C GLU A 103 -6.93 -6.37 17.83
N ALA A 104 -7.49 -5.54 18.73
CA ALA A 104 -6.87 -5.25 20.02
C ALA A 104 -6.78 -6.50 20.90
N LYS A 105 -7.83 -7.34 20.91
CA LYS A 105 -7.81 -8.64 21.63
C LYS A 105 -6.77 -9.59 21.04
N ALA A 106 -6.66 -9.66 19.71
CA ALA A 106 -5.67 -10.48 19.03
C ALA A 106 -4.24 -10.03 19.35
N ARG A 107 -3.97 -8.72 19.32
CA ARG A 107 -2.68 -8.13 19.73
C ARG A 107 -2.35 -8.41 21.19
N LYS A 108 -3.32 -8.27 22.10
CA LYS A 108 -3.14 -8.58 23.52
C LYS A 108 -2.80 -10.05 23.75
N ALA A 109 -3.44 -10.97 23.01
CA ALA A 109 -3.16 -12.40 23.08
C ALA A 109 -1.78 -12.76 22.50
N ALA A 110 -1.33 -12.07 21.46
CA ALA A 110 -0.01 -12.30 20.87
C ALA A 110 1.14 -11.72 21.72
N ALA A 111 0.86 -10.71 22.56
CA ALA A 111 1.86 -9.97 23.32
C ALA A 111 1.91 -10.38 24.81
N GLU A 112 1.66 -11.66 25.13
CA GLU A 112 1.70 -12.20 26.50
C GLU A 112 2.95 -11.72 27.26
N GLY A 113 2.75 -10.83 28.25
CA GLY A 113 3.82 -10.28 29.11
C GLY A 113 4.32 -8.88 28.77
N SER A 114 3.77 -8.20 27.76
CA SER A 114 4.08 -6.79 27.49
C SER A 114 3.46 -5.84 28.54
N ALA A 115 4.15 -4.73 28.81
CA ALA A 115 3.68 -3.68 29.71
C ALA A 115 2.33 -3.10 29.25
N GLU A 116 1.54 -2.60 30.20
CA GLU A 116 0.22 -2.04 29.90
C GLU A 116 0.33 -0.88 28.89
N PRO A 117 -0.48 -0.86 27.81
CA PRO A 117 -0.37 0.17 26.79
C PRO A 117 -0.59 1.57 27.38
N VAL A 118 0.35 2.48 27.15
CA VAL A 118 0.22 3.87 27.56
C VAL A 118 -0.90 4.53 26.75
N PRO A 119 -1.93 5.11 27.40
CA PRO A 119 -3.03 5.69 26.68
C PRO A 119 -2.58 6.95 25.90
N PRO A 120 -3.05 7.15 24.66
CA PRO A 120 -2.49 8.14 23.75
C PRO A 120 -2.65 9.59 24.23
N HIS A 121 -3.65 9.88 25.07
CA HIS A 121 -3.87 11.20 25.65
C HIS A 121 -2.86 11.58 26.75
N THR A 122 -2.05 10.61 27.21
CA THR A 122 -0.95 10.86 28.16
C THR A 122 0.40 10.97 27.49
N LEU A 123 0.47 10.73 26.17
CA LEU A 123 1.71 10.82 25.41
C LEU A 123 2.09 12.28 25.14
N PRO A 124 3.39 12.63 25.22
CA PRO A 124 3.84 13.95 24.84
C PRO A 124 3.64 14.18 23.33
N PRO A 125 3.38 15.43 22.88
CA PRO A 125 3.13 15.74 21.47
C PRO A 125 4.22 15.25 20.51
N ALA A 126 5.48 15.33 20.93
CA ALA A 126 6.62 14.86 20.12
C ALA A 126 6.55 13.34 19.86
N ALA A 127 6.12 12.54 20.84
CA ALA A 127 5.98 11.09 20.66
C ALA A 127 4.86 10.75 19.66
N LEU A 128 3.74 11.48 19.70
CA LEU A 128 2.66 11.31 18.71
C LEU A 128 3.12 11.69 17.31
N LEU A 129 3.82 12.81 17.16
CA LEU A 129 4.38 13.24 15.88
C LEU A 129 5.35 12.18 15.32
N HIS A 130 6.29 11.71 16.13
CA HIS A 130 7.23 10.67 15.71
C HIS A 130 6.52 9.37 15.34
N ALA A 131 5.55 8.91 16.14
CA ALA A 131 4.78 7.70 15.84
C ALA A 131 4.05 7.79 14.48
N HIS A 132 3.58 8.97 14.10
CA HIS A 132 2.95 9.20 12.79
C HIS A 132 3.96 9.31 11.63
N LEU A 133 5.15 9.88 11.88
CA LEU A 133 6.16 10.08 10.84
C LEU A 133 6.98 8.80 10.58
N LEU A 134 7.17 7.95 11.57
CA LEU A 134 8.00 6.73 11.47
C LEU A 134 7.61 5.82 10.29
N PRO A 135 6.33 5.50 10.02
CA PRO A 135 5.97 4.66 8.87
C PRO A 135 6.42 5.25 7.54
N PHE A 136 6.23 6.56 7.35
CA PHE A 136 6.66 7.26 6.14
C PHE A 136 8.18 7.28 6.02
N LEU A 137 8.89 7.59 7.12
CA LEU A 137 10.35 7.59 7.11
C LEU A 137 10.93 6.20 6.83
N ASN A 138 10.36 5.15 7.41
CA ASN A 138 10.76 3.76 7.15
C ASN A 138 10.53 3.37 5.68
N GLU A 139 9.43 3.81 5.08
CA GLU A 139 9.17 3.59 3.66
C GLU A 139 10.24 4.26 2.80
N GLN A 140 10.57 5.53 3.08
CA GLN A 140 11.63 6.26 2.37
C GLN A 140 13.02 5.63 2.57
N GLU A 141 13.34 5.22 3.80
CA GLU A 141 14.59 4.52 4.11
C GLU A 141 14.70 3.21 3.32
N SER A 142 13.62 2.42 3.27
CA SER A 142 13.60 1.17 2.51
C SER A 142 13.80 1.39 1.00
N ALA A 143 13.17 2.42 0.45
CA ALA A 143 13.27 2.78 -0.96
C ALA A 143 14.70 3.27 -1.32
N LEU A 144 15.28 4.13 -0.50
CA LEU A 144 16.64 4.63 -0.70
C LEU A 144 17.67 3.52 -0.55
N THR A 145 17.51 2.62 0.42
CA THR A 145 18.39 1.48 0.62
C THR A 145 18.35 0.51 -0.57
N ALA A 146 17.17 0.28 -1.13
CA ALA A 146 17.01 -0.53 -2.35
C ALA A 146 17.64 0.14 -3.59
N ALA A 147 17.50 1.46 -3.72
CA ALA A 147 18.14 2.20 -4.80
C ALA A 147 19.67 2.19 -4.68
N LEU A 148 20.20 2.34 -3.46
CA LEU A 148 21.62 2.31 -3.18
C LEU A 148 22.22 0.93 -3.50
N SER A 149 21.59 -0.16 -3.07
CA SER A 149 22.07 -1.51 -3.39
C SER A 149 22.04 -1.81 -4.90
N THR A 150 21.03 -1.31 -5.61
CA THR A 150 20.95 -1.39 -7.08
C THR A 150 22.08 -0.60 -7.74
N LEU A 151 22.42 0.57 -7.22
CA LEU A 151 23.52 1.37 -7.75
C LEU A 151 24.88 0.72 -7.49
N GLU A 152 25.09 0.18 -6.29
CA GLU A 152 26.33 -0.53 -5.93
C GLU A 152 26.55 -1.75 -6.80
N THR A 153 25.52 -2.58 -6.99
CA THR A 153 25.60 -3.75 -7.89
C THR A 153 25.92 -3.35 -9.33
N ARG A 154 25.29 -2.29 -9.85
CA ARG A 154 25.60 -1.76 -11.19
C ARG A 154 27.02 -1.22 -11.30
N ASN A 155 27.48 -0.48 -10.30
CA ASN A 155 28.83 0.07 -10.27
C ASN A 155 29.90 -1.03 -10.21
N ASN A 156 29.67 -2.08 -9.41
CA ASN A 156 30.56 -3.22 -9.35
C ASN A 156 30.63 -3.95 -10.69
N ALA A 157 29.50 -4.20 -11.35
CA ALA A 157 29.48 -4.82 -12.69
C ALA A 157 30.19 -3.96 -13.75
N LEU A 158 30.04 -2.63 -13.69
CA LEU A 158 30.75 -1.71 -14.59
C LEU A 158 32.26 -1.71 -14.30
N ALA A 159 32.67 -1.74 -13.03
CA ALA A 159 34.08 -1.81 -12.65
C ALA A 159 34.73 -3.10 -13.15
N GLU A 160 34.04 -4.24 -13.01
CA GLU A 160 34.49 -5.53 -13.55
C GLU A 160 34.62 -5.48 -15.08
N THR A 161 33.65 -4.87 -15.77
CA THR A 161 33.70 -4.69 -17.23
C THR A 161 34.88 -3.84 -17.67
N ILE A 162 35.13 -2.71 -17.00
CA ILE A 162 36.27 -1.83 -17.30
C ILE A 162 37.59 -2.58 -17.06
N GLN A 163 37.68 -3.36 -15.99
CA GLN A 163 38.89 -4.13 -15.69
C GLN A 163 39.15 -5.20 -16.77
N ALA A 164 38.11 -5.91 -17.21
CA ALA A 164 38.22 -6.88 -18.31
C ALA A 164 38.66 -6.20 -19.62
N GLN A 165 38.06 -5.07 -19.97
CA GLN A 165 38.42 -4.29 -21.17
C GLN A 165 39.87 -3.78 -21.11
N ARG A 166 40.35 -3.35 -19.94
CA ARG A 166 41.75 -2.95 -19.76
C ARG A 166 42.71 -4.11 -19.99
N ALA A 167 42.41 -5.28 -19.43
CA ALA A 167 43.22 -6.47 -19.65
C ALA A 167 43.22 -6.92 -21.13
N GLU A 168 42.09 -6.79 -21.81
CA GLU A 168 41.98 -7.06 -23.26
C GLU A 168 42.83 -6.07 -24.08
N MET A 169 42.73 -4.76 -23.80
CA MET A 169 43.54 -3.74 -24.45
C MET A 169 45.05 -3.98 -24.25
N GLU A 170 45.47 -4.30 -23.03
CA GLU A 170 46.86 -4.68 -22.74
C GLU A 170 47.29 -5.95 -23.49
N GLY A 171 46.38 -6.90 -23.72
CA GLY A 171 46.63 -8.06 -24.56
C GLY A 171 46.80 -7.70 -26.03
N LEU A 172 45.91 -6.86 -26.58
CA LEU A 172 45.97 -6.41 -27.97
C LEU A 172 47.22 -5.57 -28.27
N VAL A 173 47.59 -4.66 -27.36
CA VAL A 173 48.81 -3.85 -27.50
C VAL A 173 50.05 -4.75 -27.54
N ARG A 174 50.16 -5.72 -26.62
CA ARG A 174 51.27 -6.70 -26.64
C ARG A 174 51.28 -7.54 -27.92
N GLY A 175 50.11 -7.92 -28.42
CA GLY A 175 50.00 -8.63 -29.70
C GLY A 175 50.48 -7.79 -30.89
N LEU A 176 50.12 -6.50 -30.94
CA LEU A 176 50.60 -5.58 -31.96
C LEU A 176 52.11 -5.34 -31.88
N GLU A 177 52.64 -5.14 -30.67
CA GLU A 177 54.09 -5.01 -30.44
C GLU A 177 54.84 -6.24 -30.95
N ALA A 178 54.32 -7.46 -30.70
CA ALA A 178 54.90 -8.69 -31.23
C ALA A 178 54.90 -8.72 -32.77
N VAL A 179 53.76 -8.41 -33.41
CA VAL A 179 53.66 -8.37 -34.88
C VAL A 179 54.58 -7.32 -35.50
N ILE A 180 54.71 -6.14 -34.87
CA ILE A 180 55.66 -5.10 -35.31
C ILE A 180 57.08 -5.65 -35.23
N SER A 181 57.46 -6.27 -34.10
CA SER A 181 58.81 -6.85 -33.95
C SER A 181 59.10 -7.97 -34.95
N ASP A 182 58.10 -8.79 -35.27
CA ASP A 182 58.23 -9.84 -36.29
C ASP A 182 58.41 -9.25 -37.70
N LEU A 183 57.70 -8.16 -38.02
CA LEU A 183 57.82 -7.45 -39.30
C LEU A 183 59.17 -6.72 -39.42
N GLU A 184 59.62 -6.06 -38.36
CA GLU A 184 60.95 -5.44 -38.29
C GLU A 184 62.04 -6.48 -38.54
N ARG A 185 61.98 -7.63 -37.85
CA ARG A 185 62.91 -8.75 -38.05
C ARG A 185 62.85 -9.31 -39.48
N SER A 186 61.66 -9.42 -40.06
CA SER A 186 61.49 -9.86 -41.45
C SER A 186 62.08 -8.85 -42.43
N GLY A 187 61.93 -7.55 -42.16
CA GLY A 187 62.53 -6.47 -42.93
C GLY A 187 64.06 -6.45 -42.84
N GLU A 188 64.62 -6.65 -41.66
CA GLU A 188 66.06 -6.81 -41.44
C GLU A 188 66.62 -8.02 -42.22
N MET A 189 65.90 -9.14 -42.22
CA MET A 189 66.30 -10.33 -42.97
C MET A 189 66.34 -10.09 -44.49
N LEU A 190 65.38 -9.32 -45.02
CA LEU A 190 65.37 -8.90 -46.44
C LEU A 190 66.47 -7.88 -46.77
N GLN A 191 66.93 -7.11 -45.79
CA GLN A 191 68.03 -6.14 -45.94
C GLN A 191 69.42 -6.76 -45.71
N SER A 192 69.50 -8.00 -45.24
CA SER A 192 70.77 -8.70 -45.07
C SER A 192 71.51 -8.87 -46.40
N ASP A 193 72.83 -8.70 -46.37
CA ASP A 193 73.74 -8.78 -47.53
C ASP A 193 73.58 -10.09 -48.33
N GLU A 194 73.19 -11.17 -47.66
CA GLU A 194 73.00 -12.49 -48.28
C GLU A 194 71.77 -12.53 -49.21
N VAL A 195 70.65 -11.91 -48.82
CA VAL A 195 69.43 -11.86 -49.62
C VAL A 195 69.53 -10.77 -50.70
N GLN A 196 70.21 -9.65 -50.42
CA GLN A 196 70.51 -8.64 -51.44
C GLN A 196 71.50 -9.15 -52.48
N GLY A 197 72.50 -9.94 -52.08
CA GLY A 197 73.42 -10.64 -52.98
C GLY A 197 72.69 -11.63 -53.90
N LEU A 198 71.81 -12.47 -53.36
CA LEU A 198 70.98 -13.38 -54.16
C LEU A 198 70.02 -12.63 -55.12
N LEU A 199 69.44 -11.51 -54.70
CA LEU A 199 68.61 -10.67 -55.56
C LEU A 199 69.41 -10.00 -56.68
N ALA A 200 70.66 -9.62 -56.42
CA ALA A 200 71.59 -9.10 -57.42
C ALA A 200 72.00 -10.21 -58.42
N ASP A 201 72.28 -11.42 -57.94
CA ASP A 201 72.62 -12.57 -58.77
C ASP A 201 71.45 -13.00 -59.66
N VAL A 202 70.23 -13.05 -59.12
CA VAL A 202 69.01 -13.34 -59.91
C VAL A 202 68.76 -12.27 -60.97
N LYS A 203 68.98 -10.99 -60.67
CA LYS A 203 68.89 -9.91 -61.67
C LYS A 203 69.94 -10.03 -62.76
N MET A 204 71.15 -10.48 -62.42
CA MET A 204 72.22 -10.73 -63.39
C MET A 204 71.83 -11.85 -64.34
N ILE A 205 71.33 -12.97 -63.80
CA ILE A 205 70.88 -14.13 -64.59
C ILE A 205 69.71 -13.77 -65.51
N ASP A 206 68.74 -12.98 -65.04
CA ASP A 206 67.60 -12.54 -65.85
C ASP A 206 68.02 -11.57 -66.98
N GLN A 207 69.05 -10.74 -66.75
CA GLN A 207 69.66 -9.91 -67.79
C GLN A 207 70.41 -10.72 -68.84
N GLU A 208 71.09 -11.82 -68.46
CA GLU A 208 71.74 -12.73 -69.41
C GLU A 208 70.74 -13.57 -70.22
N LEU A 209 69.56 -13.87 -69.67
CA LEU A 209 68.48 -14.60 -70.36
C LEU A 209 67.68 -13.73 -71.37
N ASN A 210 67.69 -12.40 -71.19
CA ASN A 210 66.96 -11.45 -72.03
C ASN A 210 67.83 -10.71 -73.07
N SER A 211 69.10 -11.08 -73.21
CA SER A 211 70.06 -10.59 -74.23
C SER A 211 70.35 -11.65 -75.28
#